data_AF-A0A1Q1G993-F1
#
_entry.id   AF-A0A1Q1G993-F1
#
_cell.length_a   1.000
_cell.length_b   1.000
_cell.length_c   1.000
_cell.angle_alpha   90.00
_cell.angle_beta   90.00
_cell.angle_gamma   90.00
#
_symmetry.space_group_name_H-M   'P 1'
#
loop_
_entity.id
_entity.type
_entity.pdbx_description
1 polymer ?
#
loop_
_entity_poly.entity_id
_entity_poly.type
_entity_poly.pdbx_seq_one_letter_code
_entity_poly.pdbx_strand_id
1 'polypeptide(L)' 'GIRATDLNQGVVYGTFTPETETDEELINRLDYDAVFGTALNRFCVQAAIG' A
#
# COMPACT_ATOMS: atom_id res chain seq x y z
N GLY A 1 -2.86 -25.82 -23.59
CA GLY A 1 -1.86 -25.12 -22.75
C GLY A 1 -2.55 -24.07 -21.90
N ILE A 2 -1.99 -23.75 -20.74
CA ILE A 2 -2.54 -22.73 -19.82
C ILE A 2 -2.24 -21.33 -20.37
N ARG A 3 -3.19 -20.40 -20.20
CA ARG A 3 -2.99 -18.97 -20.45
C ARG A 3 -2.58 -18.31 -19.14
N ALA A 4 -1.40 -17.69 -19.11
CA ALA A 4 -0.86 -17.03 -17.93
C ALA A 4 -0.29 -15.66 -18.32
N THR A 5 -0.39 -14.70 -17.40
CA THR A 5 0.22 -13.38 -17.51
C THR A 5 0.93 -13.09 -16.20
N ASP A 6 2.24 -12.90 -16.28
CA ASP A 6 3.05 -12.51 -15.14
C ASP A 6 3.16 -10.98 -15.07
N LEU A 7 2.88 -10.41 -13.92
CA LEU A 7 2.87 -8.97 -13.70
C LEU A 7 4.02 -8.62 -12.76
N ASN A 8 5.14 -8.16 -13.34
CA ASN A 8 6.33 -7.75 -12.61
C ASN A 8 6.16 -6.34 -12.00
N GLN A 9 5.28 -6.23 -11.00
CA GLN A 9 4.91 -4.97 -10.37
C GLN A 9 6.06 -4.38 -9.52
N GLY A 10 6.17 -3.05 -9.55
CA GLY A 10 7.10 -2.30 -8.71
C GLY A 10 6.58 -2.07 -7.28
N VAL A 11 7.23 -1.16 -6.57
CA VAL A 11 6.84 -0.78 -5.20
C VAL A 11 5.49 -0.06 -5.20
N VAL A 12 4.56 -0.52 -4.36
CA VAL A 12 3.25 0.12 -4.14
C VAL A 12 3.34 1.19 -3.05
N TYR A 13 2.55 2.24 -3.22
CA TYR A 13 2.41 3.35 -2.28
C TYR A 13 0.97 3.86 -2.23
N GLY A 14 0.60 4.52 -1.13
CA GLY A 14 -0.78 4.93 -0.84
C GLY A 14 -1.58 3.85 -0.10
N THR A 15 -2.74 4.23 0.43
CA THR A 15 -3.64 3.34 1.18
C THR A 15 -5.10 3.43 0.73
N PHE A 16 -5.52 4.56 0.17
CA PHE A 16 -6.88 4.79 -0.30
C PHE A 16 -7.08 4.44 -1.78
N THR A 17 -8.21 3.78 -2.05
CA THR A 17 -8.88 3.71 -3.35
C THR A 17 -10.32 4.20 -3.20
N PRO A 18 -11.02 4.54 -4.29
CA PRO A 18 -12.41 5.00 -4.22
C PRO A 18 -13.33 4.05 -3.44
N GLU A 19 -13.07 2.75 -3.48
CA GLU A 19 -13.85 1.72 -2.77
C GLU A 19 -13.56 1.74 -1.26
N THR A 20 -12.29 1.81 -0.87
CA THR A 20 -11.89 1.76 0.55
C THR A 20 -12.22 3.05 1.29
N GLU A 21 -12.47 4.15 0.56
CA GLU A 21 -12.90 5.42 1.15
C GLU A 21 -14.42 5.49 1.40
N THR A 22 -15.19 4.47 0.99
CA THR A 22 -16.66 4.51 1.13
C THR A 22 -17.17 4.23 2.53
N ASP A 23 -16.43 3.46 3.34
CA ASP A 23 -16.82 3.04 4.68
C ASP A 23 -15.58 2.77 5.55
N GLU A 24 -15.65 3.08 6.84
CA GLU A 24 -14.56 2.84 7.79
C GLU A 24 -14.22 1.35 7.95
N GLU A 25 -15.20 0.45 7.78
CA GLU A 25 -14.97 -1.00 7.81
C GLU A 25 -14.14 -1.49 6.60
N LEU A 26 -14.01 -0.69 5.55
CA LEU A 26 -13.27 -1.01 4.32
C LEU A 26 -11.87 -0.38 4.27
N ILE A 27 -11.42 0.29 5.33
CA ILE A 27 -10.10 0.91 5.39
C ILE A 27 -9.01 -0.15 5.18
N ASN A 28 -8.14 0.11 4.22
CA ASN A 28 -7.00 -0.76 3.93
C ASN A 28 -5.86 -0.55 4.92
N ARG A 29 -4.94 -1.50 4.98
CA ARG A 29 -3.74 -1.40 5.82
C ARG A 29 -2.78 -0.33 5.31
N LEU A 30 -2.03 0.27 6.24
CA LEU A 30 -0.88 1.12 5.96
C LEU A 30 0.33 0.65 6.79
N ASP A 31 1.24 -0.09 6.15
CA ASP A 31 2.43 -0.60 6.80
C ASP A 31 3.57 0.42 6.75
N TYR A 32 4.15 0.72 7.92
CA TYR A 32 5.25 1.68 8.07
C TYR A 32 6.43 1.14 8.90
N ASP A 33 6.33 -0.08 9.42
CA ASP A 33 7.44 -0.74 10.09
C ASP A 33 8.57 -1.11 9.10
N ALA A 34 9.68 -1.63 9.62
CA ALA A 34 10.86 -1.98 8.82
C ALA A 34 10.78 -3.36 8.15
N VAL A 35 9.76 -4.16 8.45
CA VAL A 35 9.56 -5.52 7.93
C VAL A 35 8.65 -5.50 6.71
N PHE A 36 7.48 -4.86 6.81
CA PHE A 36 6.46 -4.85 5.74
C PHE A 36 6.32 -3.49 5.04
N GLY A 37 6.74 -2.40 5.67
CA GLY A 37 6.62 -1.07 5.09
C GLY A 37 7.52 -0.89 3.86
N THR A 38 6.96 -0.29 2.80
CA THR A 38 7.71 0.09 1.60
C THR A 38 8.19 1.53 1.66
N ALA A 39 9.18 1.88 0.82
CA ALA A 39 9.95 3.12 0.93
C ALA A 39 9.07 4.38 1.04
N LEU A 40 8.16 4.63 0.09
CA LEU A 40 7.38 5.87 0.09
C LEU A 40 6.38 5.93 1.26
N ASN A 41 5.69 4.83 1.58
CA ASN A 41 4.79 4.78 2.73
C ASN A 41 5.54 5.04 4.05
N ARG A 42 6.73 4.45 4.21
CA ARG A 42 7.61 4.70 5.37
C ARG A 42 8.06 6.16 5.44
N PHE A 43 8.49 6.75 4.32
CA PHE A 43 8.90 8.16 4.29
C PHE A 43 7.74 9.10 4.62
N CYS A 44 6.54 8.85 4.10
CA CYS A 44 5.35 9.65 4.45
C CYS A 44 5.05 9.60 5.95
N VAL A 45 5.04 8.41 6.55
CA VAL A 45 4.81 8.29 8.00
C VAL A 45 5.92 8.94 8.79
N GLN A 46 7.20 8.68 8.45
CA GLN A 46 8.35 9.31 9.11
C GLN A 46 8.34 10.84 9.05
N ALA A 47 7.93 11.42 7.92
CA ALA A 47 7.80 12.87 7.77
C ALA A 47 6.64 13.43 8.62
N ALA A 48 5.57 12.67 8.81
CA ALA A 48 4.41 13.08 9.59
C ALA A 48 4.63 13.01 11.11
N ILE A 49 5.42 12.04 11.58
CA ILE A 49 5.68 11.81 13.02
C ILE A 49 7.05 12.31 13.50
N GLY A 50 7.79 13.04 12.66
CA GLY A 50 9.16 13.50 12.90
C GLY A 50 9.37 14.25 14.20
#